data_AF-A0A0E9ZTA0-F1
#
_entry.id   AF-A0A0E9ZTA0-F1
#
_cell.length_a   1.000
_cell.length_b   1.000
_cell.length_c   1.000
_cell.angle_alpha   90.00
_cell.angle_beta   90.00
_cell.angle_gamma   90.00
#
_symmetry.space_group_name_H-M   'P 1'
#
loop_
_entity.id
_entity.type
_entity.pdbx_description
1 polymer ?
#
loop_
_entity_poly.entity_id
_entity_poly.type
_entity_poly.pdbx_seq_one_letter_code
_entity_poly.pdbx_strand_id
1 'polypeptide(L)'
;MSAINVFQQNPGAEAKAQSPLHHADLASLVGKGRKNAGVTLRERKFLGHLTIRGDGHDPEFAAGVHKALGLELPVALTVVANDEMSLQWAGPDEWLLIVPGGQEFAVEQKLRAALEGQHIQVVNVSGGQSLLELRGPNVREVLMKSTSYDVHPNNFPVGKAVGTVFAKSQLVIRRTAEDTWELVIRRSFADYWWLWLQDASAEYGLSIEA
;
A
#
# COMPACT_ATOMS: atom_id res chain seq x y z
N MET A 1 0.14 27.60 15.28
CA MET A 1 -0.72 27.21 14.15
C MET A 1 -0.04 27.46 12.82
N SER A 2 0.34 26.38 12.13
CA SER A 2 0.81 26.42 10.75
C SER A 2 -0.31 26.92 9.83
N ALA A 3 -0.03 27.89 8.94
CA ALA A 3 -1.01 28.49 8.03
C ALA A 3 -1.43 27.56 6.85
N ILE A 4 -1.32 26.24 7.03
CA ILE A 4 -1.60 25.26 5.98
C ILE A 4 -3.09 25.02 5.90
N ASN A 5 -3.67 25.31 4.73
CA ASN A 5 -5.05 24.93 4.42
C ASN A 5 -5.13 23.41 4.22
N VAL A 6 -5.97 22.75 5.00
CA VAL A 6 -6.30 21.33 4.85
C VAL A 6 -7.65 21.23 4.15
N PHE A 7 -7.74 20.42 3.10
CA PHE A 7 -8.96 20.28 2.30
C PHE A 7 -9.53 18.87 2.38
N GLN A 8 -10.85 18.76 2.56
CA GLN A 8 -11.54 17.49 2.38
C GLN A 8 -11.63 17.17 0.88
N GLN A 9 -10.73 16.30 0.41
CA GLN A 9 -10.65 15.90 -1.00
C GLN A 9 -11.59 14.74 -1.35
N ASN A 10 -12.20 14.09 -0.35
CA ASN A 10 -13.17 13.03 -0.56
C ASN A 10 -14.57 13.65 -0.82
N PRO A 11 -15.15 13.47 -2.01
CA PRO A 11 -16.48 14.02 -2.35
C PRO A 11 -17.64 13.29 -1.67
N GLY A 12 -17.38 12.28 -0.82
CA GLY A 12 -18.40 11.47 -0.19
C GLY A 12 -19.12 10.55 -1.18
N ALA A 13 -20.32 10.10 -0.82
CA ALA A 13 -21.10 9.15 -1.60
C ALA A 13 -21.77 9.76 -2.85
N GLU A 14 -21.73 11.08 -3.01
CA GLU A 14 -22.40 11.79 -4.10
C GLU A 14 -21.68 11.62 -5.45
N ALA A 15 -20.37 11.35 -5.42
CA ALA A 15 -19.58 11.11 -6.62
C ALA A 15 -19.32 9.62 -6.83
N LYS A 16 -19.55 9.14 -8.06
CA LYS A 16 -19.20 7.77 -8.43
C LYS A 16 -17.67 7.63 -8.52
N ALA A 17 -17.09 6.82 -7.64
CA ALA A 17 -15.70 6.42 -7.71
C ALA A 17 -15.53 5.07 -8.42
N GLN A 18 -14.46 4.92 -9.20
CA GLN A 18 -14.05 3.67 -9.83
C GLN A 18 -12.60 3.39 -9.47
N SER A 19 -12.30 2.15 -9.05
CA SER A 19 -10.92 1.74 -8.80
C SER A 19 -10.13 1.66 -10.11
N PRO A 20 -8.79 1.71 -10.07
CA PRO A 20 -7.98 1.56 -11.27
C PRO A 20 -8.25 0.26 -12.05
N LEU A 21 -8.61 -0.83 -11.36
CA LEU A 21 -9.01 -2.10 -12.00
C LEU A 21 -10.52 -2.26 -12.19
N HIS A 22 -11.31 -1.18 -12.15
CA HIS A 22 -12.76 -1.27 -12.35
C HIS A 22 -13.15 -1.94 -13.67
N HIS A 23 -12.41 -1.65 -14.75
CA HIS A 23 -12.64 -2.21 -16.08
C HIS A 23 -12.38 -3.73 -16.16
N ALA A 24 -11.57 -4.28 -15.25
CA ALA A 24 -11.21 -5.70 -15.23
C ALA A 24 -12.33 -6.59 -14.67
N ASP A 25 -13.36 -5.99 -14.07
CA ASP A 25 -14.52 -6.67 -13.49
C ASP A 25 -14.14 -7.92 -12.66
N LEU A 26 -13.21 -7.72 -11.72
CA LEU A 26 -12.67 -8.77 -10.85
C LEU A 26 -13.78 -9.57 -10.13
N ALA A 27 -14.90 -8.91 -9.80
CA ALA A 27 -16.05 -9.55 -9.18
C ALA A 27 -16.63 -10.67 -10.06
N SER A 28 -16.71 -10.45 -11.37
CA SER A 28 -17.17 -11.48 -12.31
C SER A 28 -16.19 -12.65 -12.46
N LEU A 29 -14.92 -12.49 -12.05
CA LEU A 29 -13.87 -13.49 -12.17
C LEU A 29 -13.76 -14.39 -10.93
N VAL A 30 -14.42 -14.02 -9.82
CA VAL A 30 -14.47 -14.83 -8.59
C VAL A 30 -15.02 -16.22 -8.92
N GLY A 31 -14.29 -17.25 -8.48
CA GLY A 31 -14.65 -18.65 -8.70
C GLY A 31 -14.42 -19.19 -10.12
N LYS A 32 -13.99 -18.36 -11.09
CA LYS A 32 -13.66 -18.80 -12.46
C LYS A 32 -12.23 -19.33 -12.61
N GLY A 33 -11.37 -19.12 -11.61
CA GLY A 33 -10.00 -19.62 -11.57
C GLY A 33 -9.89 -21.12 -11.27
N ARG A 34 -8.66 -21.65 -11.24
CA ARG A 34 -8.41 -23.04 -10.83
C ARG A 34 -8.77 -23.21 -9.34
N LYS A 35 -9.41 -24.33 -8.97
CA LYS A 35 -9.79 -24.63 -7.57
C LYS A 35 -8.60 -24.67 -6.60
N ASN A 36 -7.43 -25.08 -7.10
CA ASN A 36 -6.17 -25.15 -6.33
C ASN A 36 -5.16 -24.12 -6.87
N ALA A 37 -5.61 -22.90 -7.14
CA ALA A 37 -4.72 -21.84 -7.62
C ALA A 37 -3.64 -21.56 -6.57
N GLY A 38 -2.38 -21.48 -7.02
CA GLY A 38 -1.24 -21.15 -6.17
C GLY A 38 -1.15 -19.66 -5.80
N VAL A 39 -1.91 -18.81 -6.50
CA VAL A 39 -1.96 -17.36 -6.29
C VAL A 39 -3.41 -16.88 -6.28
N THR A 40 -3.78 -16.15 -5.23
CA THR A 40 -5.03 -15.40 -5.12
C THR A 40 -4.71 -13.91 -5.17
N LEU A 41 -5.41 -13.17 -6.04
CA LEU A 41 -5.32 -11.72 -6.16
C LEU A 41 -6.59 -11.06 -5.60
N ARG A 42 -6.40 -9.99 -4.83
CA ARG A 42 -7.44 -9.06 -4.39
C ARG A 42 -6.99 -7.63 -4.64
N GLU A 43 -7.85 -6.78 -5.20
CA GLU A 43 -7.63 -5.32 -5.18
C GLU A 43 -8.21 -4.77 -3.88
N ARG A 44 -7.37 -4.18 -3.01
CA ARG A 44 -7.83 -3.47 -1.82
C ARG A 44 -8.24 -2.05 -2.22
N LYS A 45 -9.46 -1.93 -2.74
CA LYS A 45 -10.01 -0.72 -3.36
C LYS A 45 -10.25 0.40 -2.36
N PHE A 46 -10.13 1.63 -2.86
CA PHE A 46 -10.58 2.87 -2.19
C PHE A 46 -9.98 3.09 -0.78
N LEU A 47 -8.75 2.62 -0.55
CA LEU A 47 -8.01 2.97 0.65
C LEU A 47 -7.51 4.41 0.58
N GLY A 48 -7.33 4.99 1.77
CA GLY A 48 -6.72 6.29 1.93
C GLY A 48 -5.20 6.19 1.98
N HIS A 49 -4.47 6.96 1.17
CA HIS A 49 -3.02 6.97 1.14
C HIS A 49 -2.52 8.39 1.47
N LEU A 50 -1.73 8.53 2.53
CA LEU A 50 -1.11 9.79 2.94
C LEU A 50 0.41 9.64 2.92
N THR A 51 1.11 10.48 2.16
CA THR A 51 2.57 10.63 2.32
C THR A 51 2.83 11.56 3.49
N ILE A 52 3.70 11.13 4.41
CA ILE A 52 4.16 11.90 5.57
C ILE A 52 5.65 12.14 5.39
N ARG A 53 6.10 13.39 5.53
CA ARG A 53 7.53 13.75 5.61
C ARG A 53 7.83 14.54 6.87
N GLY A 54 9.01 14.32 7.43
CA GLY A 54 9.50 14.93 8.66
C GLY A 54 10.86 14.34 9.05
N ASP A 55 11.50 14.87 10.10
CA ASP A 55 12.80 14.36 10.54
C ASP A 55 12.65 13.08 11.35
N GLY A 56 13.02 11.93 10.75
CA GLY A 56 12.97 10.63 11.42
C GLY A 56 13.96 10.46 12.57
N HIS A 57 14.94 11.36 12.73
CA HIS A 57 15.88 11.36 13.87
C HIS A 57 15.37 12.19 15.04
N ASP A 58 14.33 13.01 14.85
CA ASP A 58 13.71 13.79 15.91
C ASP A 58 12.75 12.90 16.73
N PRO A 59 13.04 12.64 18.03
CA PRO A 59 12.15 11.84 18.86
C PRO A 59 10.77 12.47 19.04
N GLU A 60 10.64 13.80 18.96
CA GLU A 60 9.34 14.48 19.03
C GLU A 60 8.50 14.22 17.78
N PHE A 61 9.13 14.05 16.62
CA PHE A 61 8.43 13.65 15.39
C PHE A 61 7.86 12.24 15.53
N ALA A 62 8.69 11.28 15.94
CA ALA A 62 8.25 9.91 16.17
C ALA A 62 7.13 9.83 17.23
N ALA A 63 7.27 10.55 18.34
CA ALA A 63 6.26 10.61 19.40
C ALA A 63 4.94 11.25 18.92
N GLY A 64 5.00 12.30 18.09
CA GLY A 64 3.82 12.92 17.51
C GLY A 64 3.10 12.00 16.52
N VAL A 65 3.83 11.26 15.69
CA VAL A 65 3.27 10.24 14.80
C VAL A 65 2.60 9.13 15.61
N HIS A 66 3.27 8.61 16.65
CA HIS A 66 2.68 7.60 17.54
C HIS A 66 1.42 8.12 18.23
N LYS A 67 1.43 9.36 18.75
CA LYS A 67 0.25 9.99 19.37
C LYS A 67 -0.94 10.11 18.42
N ALA A 68 -0.69 10.40 17.14
CA ALA A 68 -1.74 10.58 16.15
C ALA A 68 -2.33 9.27 15.63
N LEU A 69 -1.49 8.24 15.46
CA LEU A 69 -1.82 7.01 14.73
C LEU A 69 -1.91 5.76 15.61
N GLY A 70 -1.28 5.78 16.80
CA GLY A 70 -1.05 4.59 17.61
C GLY A 70 -0.07 3.59 16.98
N LEU A 71 0.72 4.03 16.00
CA LEU A 71 1.73 3.21 15.32
C LEU A 71 3.12 3.77 15.61
N GLU A 72 4.07 2.87 15.88
CA GLU A 72 5.49 3.22 15.90
C GLU A 72 5.95 3.70 14.54
N LEU A 73 6.85 4.68 14.52
CA LEU A 73 7.48 5.16 13.29
C LEU A 73 8.38 4.04 12.72
N PRO A 74 8.11 3.53 11.51
CA PRO A 74 8.90 2.44 10.94
C PRO A 74 10.33 2.89 10.62
N VAL A 75 11.29 2.02 10.94
CA VAL A 75 12.69 2.14 10.53
C VAL A 75 12.89 1.73 9.07
N ALA A 76 14.11 1.85 8.57
CA ALA A 76 14.45 1.59 7.17
C ALA A 76 13.89 0.24 6.66
N LEU A 77 13.15 0.32 5.54
CA LEU A 77 12.55 -0.82 4.84
C LEU A 77 11.53 -1.62 5.64
N THR A 78 10.90 -1.07 6.68
CA THR A 78 9.87 -1.78 7.44
C THR A 78 8.48 -1.17 7.29
N VAL A 79 7.48 -1.98 7.59
CA VAL A 79 6.08 -1.57 7.74
C VAL A 79 5.60 -1.95 9.13
N VAL A 80 4.89 -1.02 9.77
CA VAL A 80 4.19 -1.23 11.04
C VAL A 80 2.70 -1.10 10.75
N ALA A 81 1.88 -2.01 11.28
CA ALA A 81 0.45 -2.03 11.02
C ALA A 81 -0.34 -2.42 12.26
N ASN A 82 -1.60 -2.01 12.29
CA ASN A 82 -2.65 -2.53 13.18
C ASN A 82 -3.81 -3.05 12.31
N ASP A 83 -4.95 -3.35 12.93
CA ASP A 83 -6.11 -3.93 12.23
C ASP A 83 -6.71 -3.00 11.15
N GLU A 84 -6.50 -1.68 11.26
CA GLU A 84 -7.15 -0.68 10.39
C GLU A 84 -6.19 -0.05 9.38
N MET A 85 -4.95 0.24 9.80
CA MET A 85 -4.01 1.06 9.04
C MET A 85 -2.58 0.54 9.11
N SER A 86 -1.76 0.98 8.16
CA SER A 86 -0.34 0.64 8.08
C SER A 86 0.51 1.85 7.73
N LEU A 87 1.65 1.98 8.39
CA LEU A 87 2.68 2.97 8.11
C LEU A 87 3.92 2.25 7.59
N GLN A 88 4.40 2.63 6.41
CA GLN A 88 5.61 2.03 5.81
C GLN A 88 6.70 3.10 5.63
N TRP A 89 7.94 2.70 5.86
CA TRP A 89 9.10 3.50 5.50
C TRP A 89 9.24 3.60 3.98
N ALA A 90 9.43 4.81 3.46
CA ALA A 90 9.65 5.08 2.04
C ALA A 90 11.02 5.75 1.78
N GLY A 91 11.52 6.52 2.73
CA GLY A 91 12.82 7.17 2.71
C GLY A 91 13.23 7.68 4.10
N PRO A 92 14.45 8.21 4.27
CA PRO A 92 14.95 8.67 5.58
C PRO A 92 14.05 9.70 6.28
N ASP A 93 13.30 10.47 5.51
CA ASP A 93 12.38 11.52 5.94
C ASP A 93 10.99 11.37 5.29
N GLU A 94 10.62 10.16 4.83
CA GLU A 94 9.36 9.90 4.14
C GLU A 94 8.73 8.55 4.50
N TRP A 95 7.43 8.58 4.76
CA TRP A 95 6.60 7.40 5.04
C TRP A 95 5.30 7.45 4.24
N LEU A 96 4.77 6.27 3.91
CA LEU A 96 3.44 6.12 3.33
C LEU A 96 2.51 5.51 4.36
N LEU A 97 1.47 6.25 4.72
CA LEU A 97 0.38 5.80 5.57
C LEU A 97 -0.78 5.35 4.70
N ILE A 98 -1.26 4.14 4.93
CA ILE A 98 -2.47 3.60 4.30
C ILE A 98 -3.53 3.40 5.39
N VAL A 99 -4.70 4.00 5.21
CA VAL A 99 -5.84 4.02 6.14
C VAL A 99 -7.13 3.56 5.44
N PRO A 100 -8.20 3.24 6.18
CA PRO A 100 -9.50 3.01 5.57
C PRO A 100 -9.98 4.24 4.78
N GLY A 101 -10.65 4.01 3.64
CA GLY A 101 -11.17 5.07 2.79
C GLY A 101 -12.12 6.01 3.54
N GLY A 102 -11.99 7.31 3.30
CA GLY A 102 -12.78 8.34 3.98
C GLY A 102 -12.20 8.83 5.30
N GLN A 103 -11.15 8.19 5.83
CA GLN A 103 -10.47 8.64 7.05
C GLN A 103 -9.32 9.63 6.79
N GLU A 104 -8.94 9.86 5.53
CA GLU A 104 -7.73 10.61 5.15
C GLU A 104 -7.69 12.00 5.77
N PHE A 105 -8.80 12.74 5.65
CA PHE A 105 -8.88 14.12 6.13
C PHE A 105 -8.83 14.21 7.66
N ALA A 106 -9.52 13.30 8.35
CA ALA A 106 -9.50 13.24 9.81
C ALA A 106 -8.12 12.84 10.35
N VAL A 107 -7.46 11.88 9.70
CA VAL A 107 -6.12 11.43 10.07
C VAL A 107 -5.07 12.50 9.79
N GLU A 108 -5.16 13.20 8.66
CA GLU A 108 -4.27 14.34 8.36
C GLU A 108 -4.40 15.45 9.43
N GLN A 109 -5.61 15.78 9.86
CA GLN A 109 -5.81 16.76 10.94
C GLN A 109 -5.18 16.29 12.26
N LYS A 110 -5.37 15.02 12.64
CA LYS A 110 -4.75 14.45 13.85
C LYS A 110 -3.23 14.53 13.80
N LEU A 111 -2.62 14.17 12.67
CA LEU A 111 -1.17 14.27 12.46
C LEU A 111 -0.68 15.71 12.60
N ARG A 112 -1.34 16.65 11.92
CA ARG A 112 -0.97 18.07 11.96
C ARG A 112 -1.11 18.68 13.36
N ALA A 113 -2.12 18.27 14.13
CA ALA A 113 -2.30 18.71 15.50
C ALA A 113 -1.25 18.10 16.45
N ALA A 114 -0.92 16.81 16.29
CA ALA A 114 0.07 16.14 17.12
C ALA A 114 1.51 16.61 16.86
N LEU A 115 1.78 17.10 15.65
CA LEU A 115 3.08 17.58 15.18
C LEU A 115 3.12 19.11 15.05
N GLU A 116 2.28 19.84 15.80
CA GLU A 116 2.24 21.29 15.74
C GLU A 116 3.63 21.89 16.07
N GLY A 117 4.08 22.84 15.24
CA GLY A 117 5.37 23.50 15.41
C GLY A 117 6.55 22.78 14.74
N GLN A 118 6.36 21.53 14.29
CA GLN A 118 7.39 20.80 13.55
C GLN A 118 7.37 21.10 12.05
N HIS A 119 8.52 20.93 11.40
CA HIS A 119 8.64 21.04 9.94
C HIS A 119 8.23 19.71 9.28
N ILE A 120 6.96 19.62 8.88
CA ILE A 120 6.38 18.40 8.33
C ILE A 120 5.61 18.65 7.03
N GLN A 121 5.40 17.58 6.27
CA GLN A 121 4.48 17.53 5.14
C GLN A 121 3.54 16.33 5.32
N VAL A 122 2.24 16.54 5.10
CA VAL A 122 1.24 15.47 4.99
C VAL A 122 0.46 15.73 3.71
N VAL A 123 0.39 14.75 2.81
CA VAL A 123 -0.25 14.89 1.49
C VAL A 123 -1.11 13.68 1.20
N ASN A 124 -2.37 13.91 0.85
CA ASN A 124 -3.25 12.87 0.32
C ASN A 124 -2.84 12.49 -1.11
N VAL A 125 -2.48 11.22 -1.30
CA VAL A 125 -2.09 10.60 -2.57
C VAL A 125 -2.96 9.40 -2.94
N SER A 126 -4.14 9.23 -2.29
CA SER A 126 -5.08 8.12 -2.54
C SER A 126 -5.41 7.96 -4.03
N GLY A 127 -5.61 9.08 -4.72
CA GLY A 127 -5.95 9.11 -6.14
C GLY A 127 -4.79 8.81 -7.09
N GLY A 128 -3.59 8.49 -6.59
CA GLY A 128 -2.38 8.23 -7.39
C GLY A 128 -1.90 6.78 -7.39
N GLN A 129 -2.42 5.94 -6.48
CA GLN A 129 -1.94 4.57 -6.24
C GLN A 129 -3.10 3.57 -6.07
N SER A 130 -2.78 2.28 -6.14
CA SER A 130 -3.67 1.18 -5.75
C SER A 130 -2.87 0.13 -4.98
N LEU A 131 -3.57 -0.66 -4.15
CA LEU A 131 -2.99 -1.74 -3.36
C LEU A 131 -3.53 -3.08 -3.88
N LEU A 132 -2.65 -3.89 -4.44
CA LEU A 132 -2.96 -5.27 -4.81
C LEU A 132 -2.45 -6.19 -3.73
N GLU A 133 -3.28 -7.10 -3.25
CA GLU A 133 -2.90 -8.14 -2.30
C GLU A 133 -2.81 -9.47 -3.03
N LEU A 134 -1.69 -10.16 -2.85
CA LEU A 134 -1.41 -11.48 -3.38
C LEU A 134 -1.25 -12.46 -2.20
N ARG A 135 -1.99 -13.56 -2.25
CA ARG A 135 -1.93 -14.63 -1.25
C ARG A 135 -1.69 -15.98 -1.89
N GLY A 136 -0.93 -16.84 -1.22
CA GLY A 136 -0.79 -18.25 -1.59
C GLY A 136 0.65 -18.74 -1.74
N PRO A 137 0.82 -20.06 -1.87
CA PRO A 137 2.13 -20.71 -1.79
C PRO A 137 3.07 -20.38 -2.95
N ASN A 138 2.53 -19.86 -4.07
CA ASN A 138 3.32 -19.56 -5.28
C ASN A 138 3.50 -18.05 -5.54
N VAL A 139 3.13 -17.18 -4.59
CA VAL A 139 3.29 -15.73 -4.76
C VAL A 139 4.77 -15.36 -4.91
N ARG A 140 5.66 -15.96 -4.11
CA ARG A 140 7.10 -15.67 -4.17
C ARG A 140 7.69 -15.99 -5.55
N GLU A 141 7.29 -17.10 -6.16
CA GLU A 141 7.73 -17.50 -7.50
C GLU A 141 7.27 -16.50 -8.56
N VAL A 142 6.05 -15.95 -8.44
CA VAL A 142 5.58 -14.86 -9.30
C VAL A 142 6.42 -13.59 -9.12
N LEU A 143 6.77 -13.25 -7.88
CA LEU A 143 7.66 -12.11 -7.60
C LEU A 143 9.04 -12.32 -8.24
N MET A 144 9.63 -13.53 -8.12
CA MET A 144 10.95 -13.86 -8.68
C MET A 144 11.04 -13.70 -10.20
N LYS A 145 9.92 -13.85 -10.93
CA LYS A 145 9.87 -13.60 -12.39
C LYS A 145 9.96 -12.12 -12.75
N SER A 146 9.66 -11.26 -11.80
CA SER A 146 9.19 -9.92 -12.08
C SER A 146 10.04 -8.85 -11.41
N THR A 147 10.60 -9.10 -10.22
CA THR A 147 11.49 -8.15 -9.54
C THR A 147 12.93 -8.63 -9.53
N SER A 148 13.87 -7.69 -9.53
CA SER A 148 15.29 -7.93 -9.31
C SER A 148 15.67 -7.96 -7.83
N TYR A 149 14.76 -7.57 -6.92
CA TYR A 149 15.03 -7.58 -5.49
C TYR A 149 14.95 -9.01 -4.94
N ASP A 150 15.85 -9.38 -4.03
CA ASP A 150 15.84 -10.70 -3.43
C ASP A 150 14.61 -10.88 -2.51
N VAL A 151 13.69 -11.74 -2.92
CA VAL A 151 12.45 -12.07 -2.19
C VAL A 151 12.59 -13.34 -1.34
N HIS A 152 13.81 -13.87 -1.16
CA HIS A 152 14.06 -14.98 -0.25
C HIS A 152 13.65 -14.61 1.19
N PRO A 153 13.03 -15.51 1.98
CA PRO A 153 12.55 -15.19 3.33
C PRO A 153 13.59 -14.57 4.28
N ASN A 154 14.86 -14.96 4.15
CA ASN A 154 15.95 -14.39 4.95
C ASN A 154 16.27 -12.93 4.60
N ASN A 155 16.08 -12.53 3.34
CA ASN A 155 16.27 -11.14 2.92
C ASN A 155 14.97 -10.34 3.02
N PHE A 156 13.82 -10.96 2.80
CA PHE A 156 12.50 -10.34 2.81
C PHE A 156 11.58 -10.99 3.86
N PRO A 157 11.85 -10.80 5.17
CA PRO A 157 11.00 -11.29 6.24
C PRO A 157 9.64 -10.57 6.27
N VAL A 158 8.69 -11.13 7.02
CA VAL A 158 7.41 -10.47 7.32
C VAL A 158 7.69 -9.13 8.03
N GLY A 159 6.95 -8.09 7.67
CA GLY A 159 7.14 -6.72 8.15
C GLY A 159 8.11 -5.88 7.33
N LYS A 160 8.70 -6.43 6.25
CA LYS A 160 9.55 -5.67 5.32
C LYS A 160 8.72 -5.02 4.21
N ALA A 161 9.14 -3.83 3.78
CA ALA A 161 8.60 -3.11 2.64
C ALA A 161 9.73 -2.48 1.82
N VAL A 162 9.68 -2.62 0.48
CA VAL A 162 10.76 -2.21 -0.41
C VAL A 162 10.22 -1.59 -1.69
N GLY A 163 10.64 -0.35 -1.98
CA GLY A 163 10.49 0.25 -3.30
C GLY A 163 11.45 -0.40 -4.30
N THR A 164 10.92 -0.94 -5.40
CA THR A 164 11.72 -1.65 -6.41
C THR A 164 11.09 -1.56 -7.79
N VAL A 165 11.77 -2.17 -8.78
CA VAL A 165 11.22 -2.43 -10.11
C VAL A 165 10.57 -3.81 -10.13
N PHE A 166 9.43 -3.90 -10.80
CA PHE A 166 8.72 -5.13 -11.12
C PHE A 166 8.23 -5.05 -12.55
N ALA A 167 8.68 -5.97 -13.38
CA ALA A 167 8.30 -6.09 -14.78
C ALA A 167 8.33 -4.73 -15.50
N LYS A 168 9.45 -4.01 -15.39
CA LYS A 168 9.64 -2.67 -15.99
C LYS A 168 8.72 -1.55 -15.45
N SER A 169 7.86 -1.81 -14.46
CA SER A 169 7.12 -0.82 -13.66
C SER A 169 7.78 -0.64 -12.29
N GLN A 170 7.46 0.45 -11.57
CA GLN A 170 7.83 0.62 -10.16
C GLN A 170 6.66 0.26 -9.24
N LEU A 171 6.99 -0.18 -8.03
CA LEU A 171 6.05 -0.41 -6.92
C LEU A 171 6.77 -0.33 -5.56
N VAL A 172 5.99 -0.41 -4.50
CA VAL A 172 6.46 -0.92 -3.20
C VAL A 172 5.92 -2.33 -2.99
N ILE A 173 6.81 -3.30 -2.75
CA ILE A 173 6.45 -4.65 -2.29
C ILE A 173 6.42 -4.63 -0.77
N ARG A 174 5.38 -5.17 -0.15
CA ARG A 174 5.22 -5.33 1.31
C ARG A 174 4.96 -6.80 1.60
N ARG A 175 5.60 -7.37 2.63
CA ARG A 175 5.30 -8.72 3.10
C ARG A 175 4.61 -8.65 4.44
N THR A 176 3.29 -8.78 4.46
CA THR A 176 2.46 -8.55 5.66
C THR A 176 2.17 -9.81 6.45
N ALA A 177 2.29 -10.99 5.84
CA ALA A 177 2.26 -12.29 6.51
C ALA A 177 3.16 -13.29 5.76
N GLU A 178 3.24 -14.52 6.27
CA GLU A 178 4.10 -15.57 5.69
C GLU A 178 3.87 -15.74 4.18
N ASP A 179 2.59 -15.86 3.78
CA ASP A 179 2.14 -16.05 2.39
C ASP A 179 1.31 -14.89 1.85
N THR A 180 1.35 -13.72 2.50
CA THR A 180 0.61 -12.51 2.08
C THR A 180 1.58 -11.41 1.70
N TRP A 181 1.45 -10.95 0.46
CA TRP A 181 2.24 -9.87 -0.11
C TRP A 181 1.30 -8.78 -0.62
N GLU A 182 1.65 -7.53 -0.38
CA GLU A 182 0.93 -6.39 -0.94
C GLU A 182 1.83 -5.60 -1.88
N LEU A 183 1.24 -5.12 -2.96
CA LEU A 183 1.91 -4.39 -4.03
C LEU A 183 1.25 -3.01 -4.14
N VAL A 184 1.96 -1.97 -3.70
CA VAL A 184 1.53 -0.58 -3.87
C VAL A 184 1.98 -0.12 -5.25
N ILE A 185 1.03 -0.02 -6.18
CA ILE A 185 1.29 0.29 -7.58
C ILE A 185 0.79 1.69 -7.93
N ARG A 186 1.39 2.33 -8.93
CA ARG A 186 0.86 3.58 -9.50
C ARG A 186 -0.40 3.27 -10.31
N ARG A 187 -1.46 4.05 -10.11
CA ARG A 187 -2.78 3.77 -10.73
C ARG A 187 -2.73 3.65 -12.26
N SER A 188 -1.86 4.42 -12.91
CA SER A 188 -1.75 4.45 -14.38
C SER A 188 -1.17 3.16 -14.96
N PHE A 189 -0.56 2.31 -14.12
CA PHE A 189 -0.02 1.02 -14.51
C PHE A 189 -0.97 -0.14 -14.16
N ALA A 190 -2.14 0.11 -13.58
CA ALA A 190 -3.03 -0.95 -13.07
C ALA A 190 -3.34 -2.01 -14.14
N ASP A 191 -3.68 -1.60 -15.37
CA ASP A 191 -3.94 -2.50 -16.49
C ASP A 191 -2.72 -3.36 -16.84
N TYR A 192 -1.53 -2.75 -16.84
CA TYR A 192 -0.26 -3.47 -17.05
C TYR A 192 -0.05 -4.54 -15.98
N TRP A 193 -0.25 -4.19 -14.72
CA TRP A 193 -0.15 -5.10 -13.58
C TRP A 193 -1.16 -6.25 -13.68
N TRP A 194 -2.40 -5.96 -14.05
CA TRP A 194 -3.43 -6.97 -14.24
C TRP A 194 -3.06 -7.98 -15.33
N LEU A 195 -2.63 -7.52 -16.49
CA LEU A 195 -2.21 -8.39 -17.59
C LEU A 195 -0.96 -9.20 -17.23
N TRP A 196 0.03 -8.58 -16.59
CA TRP A 196 1.26 -9.26 -16.20
C TRP A 196 1.02 -10.32 -15.13
N LEU A 197 0.20 -10.05 -14.11
CA LEU A 197 -0.09 -11.01 -13.05
C LEU A 197 -0.86 -12.23 -13.56
N GLN A 198 -1.72 -12.06 -14.57
CA GLN A 198 -2.37 -13.19 -15.25
C GLN A 198 -1.35 -14.10 -15.92
N ASP A 199 -0.41 -13.52 -16.70
CA ASP A 199 0.62 -14.26 -17.41
C ASP A 199 1.62 -14.93 -16.44
N ALA A 200 2.19 -14.14 -15.52
CA ALA A 200 3.19 -14.61 -14.59
C ALA A 200 2.66 -15.68 -13.62
N SER A 201 1.34 -15.68 -13.34
CA SER A 201 0.70 -16.68 -12.48
C SER A 201 0.16 -17.89 -13.26
N ALA A 202 0.20 -17.90 -14.60
CA ALA A 202 -0.52 -18.88 -15.42
C ALA A 202 -0.16 -20.35 -15.11
N GLU A 203 1.11 -20.63 -14.81
CA GLU A 203 1.56 -21.99 -14.46
C GLU A 203 1.02 -22.45 -13.09
N TYR A 204 0.90 -21.53 -12.12
CA TYR A 204 0.41 -21.81 -10.76
C TYR A 204 -1.13 -21.71 -10.65
N GLY A 205 -1.77 -21.05 -11.62
CA GLY A 205 -3.17 -20.66 -11.56
C GLY A 205 -3.38 -19.38 -10.75
N LEU A 206 -4.35 -18.59 -11.19
CA LEU A 206 -4.77 -17.34 -10.55
C LEU A 206 -6.25 -17.43 -10.15
N SER A 207 -6.54 -17.21 -8.87
CA SER A 207 -7.89 -16.99 -8.34
C SER A 207 -8.09 -15.54 -7.95
N ILE A 208 -9.33 -15.07 -8.02
CA ILE A 208 -9.70 -13.69 -7.69
C ILE A 208 -10.59 -13.68 -6.45
N GLU A 209 -10.29 -12.79 -5.52
CA GLU A 209 -11.09 -12.47 -4.33
C GLU A 209 -11.62 -11.03 -4.43
N ALA A 210 -12.82 -10.80 -3.86
CA ALA A 210 -13.56 -9.53 -3.96
C ALA A 210 -13.08 -8.45 -2.98
#